data_AF-A0AAU6ARK4-F1
#
_entry.id   AF-A0AAU6ARK4-F1
#
_cell.length_a   1.000
_cell.length_b   1.000
_cell.length_c   1.000
_cell.angle_alpha   90.00
_cell.angle_beta   90.00
_cell.angle_gamma   90.00
#
_symmetry.space_group_name_H-M   'P 1'
#
loop_
_entity.id
_entity.type
_entity.pdbx_description
1 polymer ?
#
loop_
_entity_poly.entity_id
_entity_poly.type
_entity_poly.pdbx_seq_one_letter_code
_entity_poly.pdbx_strand_id
1 'polypeptide(L)'
;MTTIPIKSLHQGNLDTQRSGLDESRIQYFLNHPAEIEGILVYEAPSDGERVTVNGHHRVEAARRLGWTVIEAELRPGTRTDALAYMDMERKPWSEIEAANREH
;
A
#
# COMPACT_ATOMS: atom_id res chain seq x y z
N MET A 1 10.02 -10.74 3.37
CA MET A 1 9.01 -10.43 2.34
C MET A 1 8.20 -11.68 2.09
N THR A 2 6.91 -11.51 1.84
CA THR A 2 5.92 -12.56 1.63
C THR A 2 5.13 -12.24 0.37
N THR A 3 4.94 -13.23 -0.50
CA THR A 3 4.06 -13.14 -1.66
C THR A 3 2.59 -13.19 -1.23
N ILE A 4 1.83 -12.12 -1.49
CA ILE A 4 0.42 -12.00 -1.08
C ILE A 4 -0.48 -11.84 -2.32
N PRO A 5 -1.60 -12.57 -2.42
CA PRO A 5 -2.58 -12.33 -3.48
C PRO A 5 -3.17 -10.92 -3.37
N ILE A 6 -3.09 -10.13 -4.44
CA ILE A 6 -3.58 -8.75 -4.46
C ILE A 6 -5.08 -8.68 -4.10
N LYS A 7 -5.86 -9.66 -4.57
CA LYS A 7 -7.30 -9.77 -4.26
C LYS A 7 -7.64 -9.98 -2.77
N SER A 8 -6.66 -10.37 -1.96
CA SER A 8 -6.83 -10.58 -0.51
C SER A 8 -6.47 -9.34 0.32
N LEU A 9 -5.96 -8.29 -0.32
CA LEU A 9 -5.56 -7.06 0.36
C LEU A 9 -6.74 -6.10 0.48
N HIS A 10 -7.04 -5.70 1.71
CA HIS A 10 -7.91 -4.58 2.01
C HIS A 10 -7.08 -3.30 2.09
N GLN A 11 -7.42 -2.30 1.29
CA GLN A 11 -6.70 -1.03 1.24
C GLN A 11 -7.22 -0.02 2.29
N GLY A 12 -7.46 -0.48 3.52
CA GLY A 12 -8.01 0.37 4.59
C GLY A 12 -9.30 1.11 4.20
N ASN A 13 -9.59 2.25 4.83
CA ASN A 13 -10.80 3.06 4.57
C ASN A 13 -10.93 3.67 3.15
N LEU A 14 -10.08 3.29 2.18
CA LEU A 14 -10.21 3.72 0.78
C LEU A 14 -11.51 3.23 0.11
N ASP A 15 -12.17 2.19 0.65
CA ASP A 15 -13.48 1.75 0.17
C ASP A 15 -14.60 2.79 0.39
N THR A 16 -14.44 3.73 1.33
CA THR A 16 -15.42 4.83 1.56
C THR A 16 -14.95 6.19 1.05
N GLN A 17 -13.68 6.33 0.67
CA GLN A 17 -13.10 7.53 0.10
C GLN A 17 -12.23 7.19 -1.11
N ARG A 18 -12.85 7.03 -2.28
CA ARG A 18 -12.19 7.01 -3.60
C ARG A 18 -11.32 8.25 -3.89
N SER A 19 -11.18 9.20 -2.96
CA SER A 19 -10.41 10.43 -3.08
C SER A 19 -8.92 10.33 -2.67
N GLY A 20 -8.43 9.16 -2.27
CA GLY A 20 -7.03 8.98 -1.82
C GLY A 20 -6.04 8.46 -2.87
N LEU A 21 -6.54 7.90 -3.98
CA LEU A 21 -5.68 7.43 -5.07
C LEU A 21 -5.41 8.57 -6.07
N ASP A 22 -4.13 8.82 -6.30
CA ASP A 22 -3.64 9.85 -7.21
C ASP A 22 -3.19 9.15 -8.50
N GLU A 23 -3.87 9.47 -9.59
CA GLU A 23 -3.64 8.85 -10.90
C GLU A 23 -2.22 9.12 -11.41
N SER A 24 -1.63 10.28 -11.09
CA SER A 24 -0.26 10.60 -11.51
C SER A 24 0.77 9.68 -10.85
N ARG A 25 0.56 9.32 -9.59
CA ARG A 25 1.41 8.36 -8.87
C ARG A 25 1.20 6.93 -9.35
N ILE A 26 -0.04 6.56 -9.67
CA ILE A 26 -0.30 5.24 -10.27
C ILE A 26 0.44 5.15 -11.60
N GLN A 27 0.34 6.18 -12.45
CA GLN A 27 1.02 6.20 -13.74
C GLN A 27 2.54 6.14 -13.60
N TYR A 28 3.12 6.77 -12.57
CA TYR A 28 4.55 6.62 -12.27
C TYR A 28 4.92 5.14 -12.08
N PHE A 29 4.22 4.40 -11.23
CA PHE A 29 4.51 2.98 -10.98
C PHE A 29 4.17 2.08 -12.16
N LEU A 30 3.18 2.42 -13.00
CA LEU A 30 2.94 1.72 -14.26
C LEU A 30 4.16 1.82 -15.19
N ASN A 31 4.82 2.97 -15.22
CA ASN A 31 6.01 3.21 -16.04
C ASN A 31 7.30 2.65 -15.40
N HIS A 32 7.30 2.45 -14.08
CA HIS A 32 8.44 1.97 -13.31
C HIS A 32 8.06 0.75 -12.44
N PRO A 33 7.73 -0.40 -13.05
CA PRO A 33 7.21 -1.55 -12.34
C PRO A 33 8.21 -2.15 -11.32
N ALA A 34 9.52 -1.93 -11.52
CA ALA A 34 10.56 -2.35 -10.57
C ALA A 34 10.49 -1.59 -9.23
N GLU A 35 9.77 -0.46 -9.16
CA GLU A 35 9.58 0.31 -7.93
C GLU A 35 8.31 -0.09 -7.15
N ILE A 36 7.60 -1.12 -7.62
CA ILE A 36 6.46 -1.73 -6.93
C ILE A 36 6.98 -2.67 -5.84
N GLU A 37 7.61 -2.09 -4.83
CA GLU A 37 8.21 -2.79 -3.69
C GLU A 37 7.86 -2.09 -2.36
N GLY A 38 8.29 -2.67 -1.24
CA GLY A 38 8.20 -2.05 0.10
C GLY A 38 6.77 -1.85 0.60
N ILE A 39 5.86 -2.73 0.19
CA ILE A 39 4.47 -2.72 0.67
C ILE A 39 4.41 -3.38 2.04
N LEU A 40 3.69 -2.75 2.97
CA LEU A 40 3.47 -3.21 4.33
C LEU A 40 2.01 -3.58 4.52
N VAL A 41 1.78 -4.79 5.01
CA VAL A 41 0.47 -5.38 5.24
C VAL A 41 0.40 -5.88 6.69
N TYR A 42 -0.66 -5.49 7.38
CA TYR A 42 -1.03 -6.06 8.67
C TYR A 42 -1.98 -7.22 8.45
N GLU A 43 -1.71 -8.37 9.07
CA GLU A 43 -2.59 -9.55 9.06
C GLU A 43 -3.15 -9.81 10.46
N ALA A 44 -4.47 -9.80 10.58
CA ALA A 44 -5.17 -10.07 11.81
C ALA A 44 -5.02 -11.55 12.19
N PRO A 45 -4.45 -11.89 13.36
CA PRO A 45 -4.23 -13.28 13.75
C PRO A 45 -5.53 -14.09 13.94
N SER A 46 -6.67 -13.41 14.12
CA SER A 46 -7.97 -14.02 14.42
C SER A 46 -8.67 -14.61 13.19
N ASP A 47 -8.63 -13.92 12.07
CA ASP A 47 -9.41 -14.23 10.86
C ASP A 47 -8.61 -14.12 9.57
N GLY A 48 -7.34 -13.71 9.65
CA GLY A 48 -6.47 -13.52 8.49
C GLY A 48 -6.80 -12.28 7.67
N GLU A 49 -7.56 -11.32 8.21
CA GLU A 49 -7.82 -10.04 7.52
C GLU A 49 -6.49 -9.33 7.22
N ARG A 50 -6.25 -9.02 5.94
CA ARG A 50 -5.04 -8.33 5.50
C ARG A 50 -5.31 -6.89 5.13
N VAL A 51 -4.74 -5.95 5.89
CA VAL A 51 -4.88 -4.51 5.67
C VAL A 51 -3.57 -3.92 5.19
N THR A 52 -3.58 -3.35 4.00
CA THR A 52 -2.43 -2.59 3.48
C THR A 52 -2.39 -1.24 4.16
N VAL A 53 -1.22 -0.84 4.66
CA VAL A 53 -1.04 0.44 5.37
C VAL A 53 -0.22 1.47 4.60
N ASN A 54 0.46 1.05 3.54
CA ASN A 54 1.20 1.93 2.63
C ASN A 54 1.03 1.45 1.17
N GLY A 55 1.72 2.09 0.22
CA GLY A 55 1.82 1.53 -1.13
C GLY A 55 0.49 1.37 -1.88
N HIS A 56 -0.57 2.08 -1.49
CA HIS A 56 -1.90 1.95 -2.09
C HIS A 56 -1.87 2.16 -3.62
N HIS A 57 -1.12 3.17 -4.09
CA HIS A 57 -0.90 3.42 -5.53
C HIS A 57 -0.08 2.32 -6.21
N ARG A 58 0.87 1.69 -5.50
CA ARG A 58 1.67 0.57 -6.02
C ARG A 58 0.82 -0.68 -6.21
N VAL A 59 -0.03 -1.00 -5.23
CA VAL A 59 -0.98 -2.12 -5.31
C VAL A 59 -1.96 -1.91 -6.47
N GLU A 60 -2.48 -0.70 -6.65
CA GLU A 60 -3.36 -0.39 -7.78
C GLU A 60 -2.62 -0.44 -9.13
N ALA A 61 -1.38 0.05 -9.20
CA ALA A 61 -0.55 -0.07 -10.39
C ALA A 61 -0.28 -1.55 -10.74
N ALA A 62 0.09 -2.37 -9.76
CA ALA A 62 0.29 -3.81 -9.94
C ALA A 62 -0.98 -4.50 -10.45
N ARG A 63 -2.14 -4.13 -9.91
CA ARG A 63 -3.44 -4.62 -10.39
C ARG A 63 -3.68 -4.26 -11.85
N ARG A 64 -3.39 -3.01 -12.25
CA ARG A 64 -3.55 -2.54 -13.64
C ARG A 64 -2.53 -3.15 -14.61
N LEU A 65 -1.34 -3.53 -14.12
CA LEU A 65 -0.35 -4.32 -14.87
C LEU A 65 -0.74 -5.81 -15.01
N GLY A 66 -1.87 -6.23 -14.43
CA GLY A 66 -2.36 -7.60 -14.49
C GLY A 66 -1.67 -8.55 -13.52
N TRP A 67 -0.94 -8.04 -12.53
CA TRP A 67 -0.34 -8.88 -11.51
C TRP A 67 -1.42 -9.47 -10.61
N THR A 68 -1.20 -10.70 -10.17
CA THR A 68 -2.12 -11.42 -9.28
C THR A 68 -1.60 -11.49 -7.84
N VAL A 69 -0.30 -11.27 -7.67
CA VAL A 69 0.42 -11.32 -6.40
C VAL A 69 1.36 -10.13 -6.27
N ILE A 70 1.74 -9.82 -5.03
CA ILE A 70 2.69 -8.77 -4.73
C ILE A 70 3.57 -9.17 -3.55
N GLU A 71 4.84 -8.76 -3.58
CA GLU A 71 5.74 -8.92 -2.44
C GLU A 71 5.44 -7.84 -1.40
N ALA A 72 5.20 -8.27 -0.16
CA ALA A 72 4.92 -7.38 0.94
C ALA A 72 5.60 -7.84 2.23
N GLU A 73 5.92 -6.90 3.10
CA GLU A 73 6.21 -7.17 4.50
C GLU A 73 4.88 -7.46 5.22
N LEU A 74 4.80 -8.62 5.87
CA LEU A 74 3.64 -9.01 6.66
C LEU A 74 3.93 -8.80 8.14
N ARG A 75 3.06 -8.06 8.82
CA ARG A 75 3.12 -7.88 10.28
C ARG A 75 1.86 -8.42 10.93
N PRO A 76 1.97 -9.14 12.06
CA PRO A 76 0.78 -9.51 12.82
C PRO A 76 0.14 -8.26 13.42
N GLY A 77 -1.18 -8.12 13.27
CA GLY A 77 -1.93 -7.08 13.96
C GLY A 77 -3.32 -6.84 13.35
N THR A 78 -4.17 -6.19 14.12
CA THR A 78 -5.57 -5.96 13.77
C THR A 78 -5.73 -4.81 12.77
N ARG A 79 -6.93 -4.67 12.20
CA ARG A 79 -7.31 -3.47 11.45
C ARG A 79 -7.11 -2.17 12.24
N THR A 80 -7.31 -2.20 13.56
CA THR A 80 -7.08 -1.03 14.43
C THR A 80 -5.60 -0.66 14.46
N ASP A 81 -4.70 -1.64 14.56
CA ASP A 81 -3.24 -1.41 14.53
C ASP A 81 -2.81 -0.85 13.16
N ALA A 82 -3.39 -1.37 12.08
CA ALA A 82 -3.16 -0.88 10.73
C ALA A 82 -3.60 0.58 10.56
N LEU A 83 -4.78 0.94 11.09
CA LEU A 83 -5.29 2.32 11.08
C LEU A 83 -4.42 3.26 11.93
N ALA A 84 -3.98 2.82 13.11
CA ALA A 84 -3.09 3.59 13.98
C ALA A 84 -1.74 3.86 13.29
N TYR A 85 -1.18 2.86 12.59
CA TYR A 85 0.03 3.03 11.80
C TYR A 85 -0.16 4.08 10.69
N MET A 86 -1.26 4.01 9.95
CA MET A 86 -1.56 4.98 8.88
C MET A 86 -1.72 6.41 9.41
N ASP A 87 -2.27 6.58 10.62
CA ASP A 87 -2.42 7.90 11.24
C ASP A 87 -1.06 8.46 11.72
N MET A 88 -0.22 7.62 12.34
CA MET A 88 1.14 7.98 12.78
C MET A 88 2.06 8.34 11.61
N GLU A 89 1.98 7.59 10.51
CA GLU A 89 2.83 7.76 9.33
C GLU A 89 2.25 8.73 8.30
N ARG A 90 1.16 9.44 8.62
CA ARG A 90 0.53 10.41 7.72
C ARG A 90 1.42 11.66 7.58
N LYS A 91 2.50 11.55 6.81
CA LYS A 91 3.27 12.69 6.34
C LYS A 91 2.64 13.23 5.06
N PRO A 92 2.50 14.57 4.92
CA PRO A 92 2.03 15.15 3.67
C PRO A 92 3.01 14.77 2.55
N TRP A 93 2.48 14.39 1.38
CA TRP A 93 3.30 13.93 0.24
C TRP A 93 4.37 14.94 -0.18
N SER A 94 4.12 16.23 0.02
CA SER A 94 5.09 17.30 -0.21
C SER A 94 6.40 17.12 0.56
N GLU A 95 6.36 16.49 1.74
CA GLU A 95 7.57 16.21 2.53
C GLU A 95 8.31 14.97 2.03
N ILE A 96 7.60 13.99 1.45
CA ILE A 96 8.19 12.78 0.88
C ILE A 96 8.88 13.10 -0.47
N GLU A 97 8.28 13.95 -1.30
CA GLU A 97 8.90 14.42 -2.54
C GLU A 97 10.16 15.26 -2.30
N ALA A 98 10.19 16.06 -1.22
CA ALA A 98 11.37 16.83 -0.85
C ALA A 98 12.54 15.90 -0.49
N ALA A 99 12.29 14.84 0.29
CA ALA A 99 13.32 13.87 0.68
C ALA A 99 13.88 13.07 -0.50
N ASN A 100 13.06 12.80 -1.53
CA ASN A 100 13.49 12.07 -2.72
C ASN A 100 14.23 12.92 -3.77
N ARG A 101 14.30 14.26 -3.60
CA ARG A 101 15.11 15.14 -4.47
C ARG A 101 16.54 15.34 -3.98
N GLU A 102 16.87 14.84 -2.78
CA GLU A 102 18.19 14.98 -2.16
C GLU A 102 19.09 13.73 -2.28
N HIS A 103 18.66 12.74 -3.07
CA HIS A 103 19.44 11.53 -3.42
C HIS A 103 19.58 11.40 -4.94
#